data_AF-A0A8R1I933-F1
#
_entry.id   AF-A0A8R1I933-F1
#
_cell.length_a   1.000
_cell.length_b   1.000
_cell.length_c   1.000
_cell.angle_alpha   90.00
_cell.angle_beta   90.00
_cell.angle_gamma   90.00
#
_symmetry.space_group_name_H-M   'P 1'
#
loop_
_entity.id
_entity.type
_entity.pdbx_description
1 polymer ?
#
loop_
_entity_poly.entity_id
_entity_poly.type
_entity_poly.pdbx_seq_one_letter_code
_entity_poly.pdbx_strand_id
1 'polypeptide(L)'
;MGKLPILLLSIALVLTEAGPRFDCFPEPNGANQQACEARGCVWSQDNSGKNAPWCYFKDGVGYNLDSQSGSTYNLRKNNGPGNPWGGDFTEIKLTTKTIGNVLNVKVGVDGRVISEKMSELGHSD
;
A
#
# COMPACT_ATOMS: atom_id res chain seq x y z
N MET A 1 31.27 33.19 -38.91
CA MET A 1 30.85 31.77 -39.00
C MET A 1 31.61 31.00 -37.95
N GLY A 2 31.04 30.85 -36.74
CA GLY A 2 31.75 30.31 -35.59
C GLY A 2 30.75 29.85 -34.53
N LYS A 3 30.60 28.53 -34.46
CA LYS A 3 29.73 27.68 -33.63
C LYS A 3 29.42 28.24 -32.24
N LEU A 4 28.15 28.61 -32.01
CA LEU A 4 27.56 28.80 -30.68
C LEU A 4 27.26 27.40 -30.11
N PRO A 5 27.77 27.02 -28.92
CA PRO A 5 27.73 25.65 -28.46
C PRO A 5 26.31 25.28 -28.00
N ILE A 6 25.61 24.52 -28.83
CA ILE A 6 24.42 23.74 -28.46
C ILE A 6 24.91 22.56 -27.61
N LEU A 7 25.27 22.79 -26.35
CA LEU A 7 25.58 21.71 -25.43
C LEU A 7 25.37 22.09 -23.95
N LEU A 8 24.21 22.67 -23.65
CA LEU A 8 23.68 22.73 -22.28
C LEU A 8 22.23 22.22 -22.25
N LEU A 9 21.99 21.11 -22.95
CA LEU A 9 20.89 20.21 -22.61
C LEU A 9 21.44 19.16 -21.64
N SER A 10 21.94 19.61 -20.49
CA SER A 10 22.02 18.78 -19.30
C SER A 10 20.58 18.49 -18.89
N ILE A 11 19.99 17.51 -19.60
CA ILE A 11 18.83 16.78 -19.14
C ILE A 11 19.19 16.35 -17.73
N ALA A 12 18.57 17.00 -16.75
CA ALA A 12 18.44 16.44 -15.43
C ALA A 12 17.69 15.12 -15.65
N LEU A 13 18.46 14.04 -15.84
CA LEU A 13 17.97 12.71 -15.62
C LEU A 13 17.70 12.70 -14.12
N VAL A 14 16.51 13.13 -13.73
CA VAL A 14 15.99 12.88 -12.40
C VAL A 14 15.97 11.36 -12.34
N LEU A 15 16.96 10.80 -11.65
CA LEU A 15 16.93 9.42 -11.23
C LEU A 15 15.77 9.37 -10.23
N THR A 16 14.54 9.21 -10.73
CA THR A 16 13.43 8.84 -9.88
C THR A 16 13.74 7.43 -9.43
N GLU A 17 14.35 7.31 -8.25
CA GLU A 17 14.51 6.04 -7.58
C GLU A 17 13.12 5.41 -7.53
N ALA A 18 12.98 4.20 -8.10
CA ALA A 18 11.71 3.51 -8.07
C ALA A 18 11.31 3.35 -6.59
N GLY A 19 10.21 4.00 -6.20
CA GLY A 19 9.70 3.93 -4.83
C GLY A 19 9.41 2.48 -4.40
N PRO A 20 9.20 2.24 -3.10
CA PRO A 20 8.93 0.89 -2.60
C PRO A 20 7.69 0.30 -3.30
N ARG A 21 7.86 -0.89 -3.86
CA ARG A 21 6.78 -1.64 -4.52
C ARG A 21 6.18 -2.65 -3.54
N PHE A 22 4.85 -2.63 -3.41
CA PHE A 22 4.11 -3.61 -2.63
C PHE A 22 3.51 -4.66 -3.55
N ASP A 23 3.71 -5.94 -3.23
CA ASP A 23 3.28 -7.06 -4.04
C ASP A 23 1.75 -7.13 -4.16
N CYS A 24 1.25 -7.11 -5.39
CA CYS A 24 -0.16 -7.22 -5.72
C CYS A 24 -0.58 -8.65 -6.13
N PHE A 25 0.39 -9.57 -6.21
CA PHE A 25 0.17 -10.96 -6.56
C PHE A 25 0.97 -11.89 -5.61
N PRO A 26 0.57 -11.95 -4.33
CA PRO A 26 1.29 -12.70 -3.29
C PRO A 26 1.14 -14.23 -3.43
N GLU A 27 0.39 -14.73 -4.42
CA GLU A 27 0.19 -16.15 -4.63
C GLU A 27 1.50 -16.88 -5.02
N PRO A 28 1.72 -18.13 -4.55
CA PRO A 28 3.01 -18.82 -4.67
C PRO A 28 3.53 -19.03 -6.10
N ASN A 29 2.63 -19.09 -7.08
CA ASN A 29 2.97 -19.37 -8.47
C ASN A 29 3.54 -18.14 -9.20
N GLY A 30 3.55 -16.97 -8.55
CA GLY A 30 3.95 -15.70 -9.13
C GLY A 30 2.96 -15.17 -10.17
N ALA A 31 3.10 -13.88 -10.51
CA ALA A 31 2.34 -13.25 -11.57
C ALA A 31 3.01 -13.44 -12.94
N ASN A 32 2.18 -13.49 -13.98
CA ASN A 32 2.58 -13.05 -15.32
C ASN A 32 1.95 -11.67 -15.61
N GLN A 33 2.39 -11.01 -16.69
CA GLN A 33 1.92 -9.67 -17.05
C GLN A 33 0.39 -9.60 -17.15
N GLN A 34 -0.22 -10.52 -17.90
CA GLN A 34 -1.67 -10.53 -18.13
C GLN A 34 -2.45 -10.68 -16.81
N ALA A 35 -2.02 -11.58 -15.93
CA ALA A 35 -2.66 -11.82 -14.64
C ALA A 35 -2.50 -10.62 -13.69
N CYS A 36 -1.38 -9.91 -13.75
CA CYS A 36 -1.14 -8.70 -12.98
C CYS A 36 -2.06 -7.55 -13.42
N GLU A 37 -2.09 -7.29 -14.73
CA GLU A 37 -2.88 -6.21 -15.31
C GLU A 37 -4.38 -6.49 -15.16
N ALA A 38 -4.81 -7.75 -15.22
CA ALA A 38 -6.20 -8.14 -14.95
C ALA A 38 -6.66 -7.81 -13.52
N ARG A 39 -5.73 -7.68 -12.56
CA ARG A 39 -6.04 -7.19 -11.20
C ARG A 39 -6.07 -5.67 -11.10
N GLY A 40 -5.73 -4.95 -12.17
CA GLY A 40 -5.60 -3.50 -12.16
C GLY A 40 -4.32 -3.01 -11.48
N CYS A 41 -3.29 -3.86 -11.44
CA CYS A 41 -1.97 -3.55 -10.89
C CYS A 41 -0.96 -3.24 -11.99
N VAL A 42 0.25 -2.83 -11.59
CA VAL A 42 1.32 -2.43 -12.52
C VAL A 42 2.31 -3.58 -12.69
N TRP A 43 2.65 -3.89 -13.94
CA TRP A 43 3.67 -4.86 -14.30
C TRP A 43 4.98 -4.16 -14.69
N SER A 44 6.09 -4.50 -14.04
CA SER A 44 7.42 -4.02 -14.39
C SER A 44 8.51 -4.98 -13.92
N GLN A 45 9.26 -5.56 -14.86
CA GLN A 45 10.38 -6.46 -14.58
C GLN A 45 11.68 -5.73 -14.19
N ASP A 46 11.55 -4.53 -13.63
CA ASP A 46 12.69 -3.73 -13.21
C ASP A 46 13.48 -4.45 -12.11
N ASN A 47 14.76 -4.72 -12.41
CA ASN A 47 15.70 -5.40 -11.52
C ASN A 47 16.52 -4.43 -10.66
N SER A 48 16.19 -3.13 -10.69
CA SER A 48 16.88 -2.10 -9.88
C SER A 48 16.73 -2.33 -8.37
N GLY A 49 15.63 -2.93 -7.92
CA GLY A 49 15.39 -3.34 -6.53
C GLY A 49 15.53 -4.85 -6.35
N LYS A 50 16.46 -5.30 -5.51
CA LYS A 50 16.56 -6.72 -5.11
C LYS A 50 15.23 -7.16 -4.49
N ASN A 51 14.66 -8.25 -5.02
CA ASN A 51 13.38 -8.84 -4.59
C ASN A 51 12.15 -7.92 -4.75
N ALA A 52 12.24 -6.86 -5.57
CA ALA A 52 11.06 -6.05 -5.87
C ALA A 52 10.05 -6.87 -6.69
N PRO A 53 8.75 -6.87 -6.33
CA PRO A 53 7.75 -7.61 -7.07
C PRO A 53 7.58 -7.01 -8.48
N TRP A 54 7.48 -7.89 -9.47
CA TRP A 54 7.17 -7.49 -10.84
C TRP A 54 5.74 -7.01 -10.99
N CYS A 55 4.82 -7.57 -10.19
CA CYS A 55 3.43 -7.13 -10.12
C CYS A 55 3.19 -6.39 -8.80
N TYR A 56 2.91 -5.09 -8.87
CA TYR A 56 2.78 -4.26 -7.68
C TYR A 56 1.56 -3.35 -7.72
N PHE A 57 1.11 -2.93 -6.55
CA PHE A 57 -0.01 -1.99 -6.43
C PHE A 57 0.36 -0.64 -7.06
N LYS A 58 -0.60 -0.03 -7.77
CA LYS A 58 -0.53 1.38 -8.15
C LYS A 58 -0.60 2.28 -6.92
N ASP A 59 -0.13 3.52 -7.06
CA ASP A 59 -0.26 4.50 -5.99
C ASP A 59 -1.73 4.78 -5.66
N GLY A 60 -1.98 5.07 -4.39
CA GLY A 60 -3.31 5.42 -3.90
C GLY A 60 -4.30 4.26 -3.89
N VAL A 61 -3.87 2.99 -3.87
CA VAL A 61 -4.77 1.86 -3.57
C VAL A 61 -5.04 1.80 -2.06
N GLY A 62 -6.31 1.72 -1.67
CA GLY A 62 -6.69 1.57 -0.26
C GLY A 62 -8.02 2.21 0.07
N TYR A 63 -8.05 2.92 1.20
CA TYR A 63 -9.23 3.61 1.71
C TYR A 63 -8.94 5.10 1.89
N ASN A 64 -9.93 5.92 1.58
CA ASN A 64 -9.91 7.35 1.82
C ASN A 64 -10.70 7.67 3.08
N LEU A 65 -10.36 8.78 3.75
CA LEU A 65 -11.18 9.30 4.85
C LEU A 65 -12.54 9.75 4.31
N ASP A 66 -13.61 9.16 4.85
CA ASP A 66 -15.00 9.50 4.51
C ASP A 66 -15.58 10.46 5.53
N SER A 67 -15.41 10.15 6.82
CA SER A 67 -15.81 11.04 7.93
C SER A 67 -15.02 10.75 9.20
N GLN A 68 -15.04 11.70 10.14
CA GLN A 68 -14.41 11.56 11.44
C GLN A 68 -15.33 12.08 12.54
N SER A 69 -15.38 11.35 13.66
CA SER A 69 -16.04 11.77 14.89
C SER A 69 -15.17 11.39 16.09
N GLY A 70 -14.58 12.39 16.76
CA GLY A 70 -13.64 12.17 17.85
C GLY A 70 -12.46 11.28 17.41
N SER A 71 -12.28 10.16 18.12
CA SER A 71 -11.26 9.15 17.84
C SER A 71 -11.70 8.05 16.87
N THR A 72 -12.82 8.24 16.18
CA THR A 72 -13.36 7.31 15.19
C THR A 72 -13.27 7.91 13.79
N TYR A 73 -12.71 7.15 12.85
CA TYR A 73 -12.50 7.54 11.45
C TYR A 73 -13.19 6.50 10.57
N ASN A 74 -14.22 6.92 9.85
CA ASN A 74 -14.85 6.07 8.85
C ASN A 74 -14.08 6.24 7.55
N LEU A 75 -13.62 5.13 6.98
CA LEU A 75 -12.83 5.09 5.76
C LEU A 75 -13.62 4.34 4.69
N ARG A 76 -13.59 4.86 3.46
CA ARG A 76 -14.27 4.28 2.30
C ARG A 76 -13.26 3.79 1.29
N LYS A 77 -13.45 2.57 0.79
CA LYS A 77 -12.57 1.97 -0.22
C LYS A 77 -12.58 2.84 -1.47
N ASN A 78 -11.41 3.06 -2.05
CA ASN A 78 -11.27 3.78 -3.30
C ASN A 78 -11.33 2.85 -4.52
N ASN A 79 -11.17 3.42 -5.72
CA ASN A 79 -11.21 2.69 -6.99
C ASN A 79 -9.90 1.91 -7.29
N GLY A 80 -9.22 1.45 -6.24
CA GLY A 80 -8.10 0.52 -6.32
C GLY A 80 -8.54 -0.91 -6.63
N PRO A 81 -7.60 -1.80 -6.97
CA PRO A 81 -7.83 -3.24 -7.13
C PRO A 81 -8.66 -3.83 -6.00
N GLY A 82 -9.44 -4.85 -6.34
CA GLY A 82 -10.10 -5.69 -5.33
C GLY A 82 -9.08 -6.60 -4.64
N ASN A 83 -9.41 -7.03 -3.42
CA ASN A 83 -8.62 -8.06 -2.78
C ASN A 83 -8.75 -9.42 -3.52
N PRO A 84 -7.72 -10.27 -3.53
CA PRO A 84 -7.76 -11.55 -4.24
C PRO A 84 -8.65 -12.64 -3.59
N TRP A 85 -9.09 -12.45 -2.34
CA TRP A 85 -9.67 -13.51 -1.50
C TRP A 85 -11.18 -13.35 -1.26
N GLY A 86 -11.86 -12.55 -2.06
CA GLY A 86 -13.30 -12.39 -2.02
C GLY A 86 -13.75 -10.93 -2.17
N GLY A 87 -14.96 -10.64 -1.67
CA GLY A 87 -15.50 -9.29 -1.69
C GLY A 87 -14.72 -8.33 -0.79
N ASP A 88 -14.63 -7.07 -1.21
CA ASP A 88 -14.05 -6.00 -0.40
C ASP A 88 -15.02 -5.50 0.68
N PHE A 89 -14.46 -4.92 1.75
CA PHE A 89 -15.24 -4.03 2.62
C PHE A 89 -15.26 -2.64 2.01
N THR A 90 -16.43 -2.16 1.63
CA THR A 90 -16.55 -0.81 1.06
C THR A 90 -16.31 0.26 2.11
N GLU A 91 -16.66 -0.03 3.36
CA GLU A 91 -16.52 0.87 4.50
C GLU A 91 -15.85 0.12 5.65
N ILE A 92 -14.84 0.75 6.25
CA ILE A 92 -14.18 0.28 7.46
C ILE A 92 -14.09 1.43 8.47
N LYS A 93 -13.88 1.09 9.73
CA LYS A 93 -13.75 2.03 10.84
C LYS A 93 -12.37 1.86 11.47
N LEU A 94 -11.66 2.98 11.62
CA LEU A 94 -10.47 3.08 12.43
C LEU A 94 -10.84 3.76 13.76
N THR A 95 -10.47 3.15 14.88
CA THR A 95 -10.65 3.74 16.21
C THR A 95 -9.32 3.87 16.92
N THR A 96 -9.11 4.99 17.60
CA THR A 96 -7.88 5.25 18.36
C THR A 96 -8.15 5.38 19.85
N LYS A 97 -7.21 4.88 20.66
CA LYS A 97 -7.20 5.06 22.11
C LYS A 97 -5.77 5.20 22.60
N THR A 98 -5.48 6.31 23.26
CA THR A 98 -4.18 6.50 23.94
C THR A 98 -4.23 5.87 25.33
N ILE A 99 -3.24 5.05 25.65
CA ILE A 99 -3.07 4.38 26.94
C ILE A 99 -1.66 4.72 27.44
N GLY A 100 -1.56 5.71 28.32
CA GLY A 100 -0.27 6.29 28.69
C GLY A 100 0.43 6.88 27.46
N ASN A 101 1.57 6.30 27.12
CA ASN A 101 2.42 6.63 25.97
C ASN A 101 2.20 5.71 24.74
N VAL A 102 1.18 4.83 24.78
CA VAL A 102 0.86 3.90 23.69
C VAL A 102 -0.38 4.40 22.94
N LEU A 103 -0.32 4.43 21.60
CA LEU A 103 -1.48 4.65 20.73
C LEU A 103 -2.01 3.29 20.25
N ASN A 104 -3.18 2.89 20.74
CA ASN A 104 -3.91 1.74 20.23
C ASN A 104 -4.74 2.16 19.01
N VAL A 105 -4.57 1.48 17.88
CA VAL A 105 -5.33 1.70 16.65
C VAL A 105 -6.00 0.39 16.26
N LYS A 106 -7.33 0.40 16.15
CA LYS A 106 -8.11 -0.75 15.66
C LYS A 106 -8.73 -0.42 14.32
N VAL A 107 -8.59 -1.31 13.35
CA VAL A 107 -9.22 -1.21 12.03
C VAL A 107 -10.16 -2.39 11.86
N GLY A 108 -11.41 -2.14 11.48
CA GLY A 108 -12.38 -3.22 11.31
C GLY A 108 -13.72 -2.76 10.73
N VAL A 109 -14.65 -3.70 10.66
CA VAL A 109 -16.07 -3.43 10.35
C VAL A 109 -16.91 -3.85 11.56
N ASP A 110 -18.06 -3.21 11.74
CA ASP A 110 -18.94 -3.52 12.86
C ASP A 110 -19.40 -5.00 12.79
N GLY A 111 -19.42 -5.69 13.94
CA GLY A 111 -19.86 -7.08 14.04
C GLY A 111 -18.82 -8.16 13.69
N ARG A 112 -17.58 -7.80 13.33
CA ARG A 112 -16.48 -8.79 13.23
C ARG A 112 -15.71 -8.92 14.53
N VAL A 113 -15.51 -10.17 14.96
CA VAL A 113 -14.61 -10.49 16.07
C VAL A 113 -13.18 -10.23 15.62
N ILE A 114 -12.58 -9.15 16.12
CA ILE A 114 -11.13 -9.01 16.10
C ILE A 114 -10.58 -9.95 17.18
N SER A 115 -9.85 -11.00 16.79
CA SER A 115 -9.07 -11.78 17.74
C SER A 115 -8.02 -10.85 18.35
N GLU A 116 -8.30 -10.25 19.51
CA GLU A 116 -7.32 -9.50 20.29
C GLU A 116 -6.28 -10.48 20.83
N LYS A 117 -5.27 -10.79 20.02
CA LYS A 117 -4.06 -11.44 20.53
C LYS A 117 -3.23 -10.33 21.18
N MET A 118 -3.55 -10.03 22.44
CA MET A 118 -2.64 -9.32 23.33
C MET A 118 -1.35 -10.13 23.37
N SER A 119 -0.29 -9.62 22.77
CA SER A 119 1.05 -10.16 23.00
C SER A 119 1.35 -9.97 24.48
N GLU A 120 1.23 -11.04 25.26
CA GLU A 120 1.67 -11.07 26.64
C GLU A 120 3.15 -10.67 26.66
N LEU A 121 3.45 -9.62 27.42
CA LEU A 121 4.81 -9.25 27.78
C LEU A 121 5.42 -10.47 28.46
N GLY A 122 6.46 -11.03 27.85
CA GLY A 122 7.25 -12.11 28.42
C GLY A 122 7.73 -11.71 29.82
N HIS A 123 7.25 -12.47 30.81
CA HIS A 123 7.75 -12.45 32.17
C HIS A 123 9.21 -12.94 32.14
N SER A 124 10.09 -12.13 32.71
CA SER A 124 11.45 -12.51 33.04
C SER A 124 11.42 -13.47 34.23
N ASP A 125 11.98 -14.66 34.06
CA ASP A 125 12.65 -15.43 35.11
C ASP A 125 14.12 -15.63 34.69
#